data_AF-A0A1Y4LSI7-F1
#
_entry.id   AF-A0A1Y4LSI7-F1
#
_cell.length_a   1.000
_cell.length_b   1.000
_cell.length_c   1.000
_cell.angle_alpha   90.00
_cell.angle_beta   90.00
_cell.angle_gamma   90.00
#
_symmetry.space_group_name_H-M   'P 1'
#
loop_
_entity.id
_entity.type
_entity.pdbx_description
1 polymer ?
#
loop_
_entity_poly.entity_id
_entity_poly.type
_entity_poly.pdbx_seq_one_letter_code
_entity_poly.pdbx_strand_id
1 'polypeptide(L)'
;MLTKRIISNEIYDPCGAETYFEEMERKGLHLQYAGWRLLTFEKGEPREMRYRIAYWKDELPEDLVTLYADCGWEYVTMVKCSAHVFRAPASTDIPELHTDGEIEAQHYRCIRRTMIGTALMNILLLAFAFGALWQMIGILFMPRYRWMLVEMMMLVLLTGYSVFQSFRAWQYWKNLRRGRAKRRSSTMYRVGSWMERAAWLIVIGAQVINLAGIVHYKSENQVWIPTTQMAAQLDAYDLPYFTLQDIEPDGAADGQSTGDIYTHEPLSRVLYLWESDAPNGARLELSYYDARIPVTAPALAKSIRVDESKPVQTDAFDALYRYQRTETLFLTARQGRVVVDMTYWGEHPDKAEALFYETFGR
;
A
#
# COMPACT_ATOMS: atom_id res chain seq x y z
N MET A 1 -26.78 -16.23 -25.42
CA MET A 1 -25.32 -16.07 -25.20
C MET A 1 -25.10 -15.30 -23.91
N LEU A 2 -24.23 -15.78 -23.00
CA LEU A 2 -23.96 -15.12 -21.72
C LEU A 2 -22.79 -14.12 -21.85
N THR A 3 -22.95 -12.93 -21.28
CA THR A 3 -21.93 -11.86 -21.23
C THR A 3 -21.66 -11.48 -19.78
N LYS A 4 -20.39 -11.40 -19.39
CA LYS A 4 -19.99 -11.01 -18.04
C LYS A 4 -19.51 -9.56 -17.97
N ARG A 5 -19.89 -8.84 -16.91
CA ARG A 5 -19.43 -7.46 -16.64
C ARG A 5 -19.04 -7.30 -15.17
N ILE A 6 -18.14 -6.37 -14.87
CA ILE A 6 -17.64 -6.18 -13.49
C ILE A 6 -18.66 -5.41 -12.65
N ILE A 7 -18.93 -5.92 -11.45
CA ILE A 7 -19.79 -5.28 -10.45
C ILE A 7 -19.08 -4.05 -9.92
N SER A 8 -19.70 -2.88 -10.08
CA SER A 8 -19.20 -1.65 -9.47
C SER A 8 -19.31 -1.69 -7.94
N ASN A 9 -18.37 -1.09 -7.24
CA ASN A 9 -18.51 -0.77 -5.81
C ASN A 9 -19.57 0.33 -5.56
N GLU A 10 -19.97 1.06 -6.60
CA GLU A 10 -21.09 2.00 -6.56
C GLU A 10 -22.47 1.31 -6.50
N ILE A 11 -22.54 -0.02 -6.28
CA ILE A 11 -23.81 -0.73 -6.07
C ILE A 11 -24.63 -0.16 -4.91
N TYR A 12 -23.94 0.48 -3.96
CA TYR A 12 -24.53 1.14 -2.80
C TYR A 12 -25.17 2.51 -3.10
N ASP A 13 -25.04 2.98 -4.34
CA ASP A 13 -25.82 4.07 -4.92
C ASP A 13 -26.94 3.45 -5.78
N PRO A 14 -28.10 3.10 -5.18
CA PRO A 14 -29.11 2.28 -5.84
C PRO A 14 -29.61 2.94 -7.13
N CYS A 15 -29.83 4.26 -7.14
CA CYS A 15 -30.26 4.97 -8.35
C CYS A 15 -29.30 4.76 -9.53
N GLY A 16 -27.99 4.73 -9.29
CA GLY A 16 -26.99 4.54 -10.34
C GLY A 16 -26.96 3.12 -10.88
N ALA A 17 -27.04 2.14 -9.98
CA ALA A 17 -27.08 0.73 -10.34
C ALA A 17 -28.40 0.33 -11.04
N GLU A 18 -29.54 0.79 -10.53
CA GLU A 18 -30.85 0.59 -11.17
C GLU A 18 -30.86 1.15 -12.58
N THR A 19 -30.46 2.43 -12.75
CA THR A 19 -30.41 3.06 -14.08
C THR A 19 -29.49 2.28 -15.02
N TYR A 20 -28.36 1.77 -14.52
CA TYR A 20 -27.45 0.96 -15.31
C TYR A 20 -28.10 -0.36 -15.77
N PHE A 21 -28.84 -1.06 -14.91
CA PHE A 21 -29.53 -2.30 -15.27
C PHE A 21 -30.67 -2.04 -16.27
N GLU A 22 -31.46 -0.98 -16.07
CA GLU A 22 -32.49 -0.55 -17.02
C GLU A 22 -31.90 -0.20 -18.40
N GLU A 23 -30.73 0.43 -18.44
CA GLU A 23 -29.99 0.67 -19.69
C GLU A 23 -29.44 -0.60 -20.35
N MET A 24 -29.10 -1.64 -19.58
CA MET A 24 -28.63 -2.92 -20.12
C MET A 24 -29.79 -3.71 -20.73
N GLU A 25 -30.95 -3.72 -20.08
CA GLU A 25 -32.19 -4.33 -20.60
C GLU A 25 -32.60 -3.73 -21.96
N ARG A 26 -32.55 -2.40 -22.09
CA ARG A 26 -32.79 -1.69 -23.36
C ARG A 26 -31.77 -2.02 -24.46
N LYS A 27 -30.65 -2.65 -24.11
CA LYS A 27 -29.64 -3.14 -25.06
C LYS A 27 -29.75 -4.64 -25.32
N GLY A 28 -30.80 -5.29 -24.80
CA GLY A 28 -30.98 -6.74 -24.88
C GLY A 28 -30.01 -7.51 -23.99
N LEU A 29 -29.55 -6.92 -22.88
CA LEU A 29 -28.71 -7.58 -21.89
C LEU A 29 -29.52 -7.76 -20.59
N HIS A 30 -30.07 -8.94 -20.40
CA HIS A 30 -30.92 -9.28 -19.27
C HIS A 30 -30.07 -9.76 -18.10
N LEU A 31 -30.17 -9.11 -16.94
CA LEU A 31 -29.41 -9.55 -15.77
C LEU A 31 -29.98 -10.89 -15.28
N GLN A 32 -29.10 -11.90 -15.14
CA GLN A 32 -29.50 -13.23 -14.65
C GLN A 32 -28.93 -13.54 -13.27
N TYR A 33 -27.66 -13.24 -13.06
CA TYR A 33 -26.98 -13.63 -11.82
C TYR A 33 -25.81 -12.71 -11.51
N ALA A 34 -25.59 -12.44 -10.23
CA ALA A 34 -24.41 -11.76 -9.73
C ALA A 34 -23.51 -12.73 -8.96
N GLY A 35 -22.33 -13.00 -9.50
CA GLY A 35 -21.27 -13.65 -8.75
C GLY A 35 -20.55 -12.67 -7.83
N TRP A 36 -19.43 -13.10 -7.27
CA TRP A 36 -18.69 -12.29 -6.30
C TRP A 36 -18.16 -10.94 -6.85
N ARG A 37 -17.76 -10.90 -8.13
CA ARG A 37 -17.24 -9.70 -8.83
C ARG A 37 -17.86 -9.44 -10.19
N LEU A 38 -18.62 -10.39 -10.73
CA LEU A 38 -19.12 -10.34 -12.10
C LEU A 38 -20.64 -10.48 -12.12
N LEU A 39 -21.29 -9.57 -12.84
CA LEU A 39 -22.66 -9.71 -13.29
C LEU A 39 -22.69 -10.54 -14.57
N THR A 40 -23.57 -11.52 -14.61
CA THR A 40 -23.84 -12.35 -15.79
C THR A 40 -25.14 -11.88 -16.41
N PHE A 41 -25.02 -11.44 -17.66
CA PHE A 41 -26.15 -11.02 -18.49
C PHE A 41 -26.42 -12.05 -19.58
N GLU A 42 -27.68 -12.31 -19.85
CA GLU A 42 -28.10 -13.06 -21.02
C GLU A 42 -28.46 -12.10 -22.16
N LYS A 43 -27.92 -12.37 -23.35
CA LYS A 43 -28.25 -11.62 -24.55
C LYS A 43 -29.61 -12.07 -25.08
N GLY A 44 -30.56 -11.16 -25.18
CA GLY A 44 -31.88 -11.34 -25.75
C GLY A 44 -32.37 -10.08 -26.47
N GLU A 45 -33.67 -9.99 -26.70
CA GLU A 45 -34.30 -8.83 -27.34
C GLU A 45 -34.36 -7.62 -26.38
N PRO A 46 -34.14 -6.39 -26.86
CA PRO A 46 -34.33 -5.18 -26.07
C PRO A 46 -35.71 -5.12 -25.40
N ARG A 47 -35.73 -4.83 -24.09
CA ARG A 47 -36.97 -4.68 -23.32
C ARG A 47 -36.92 -3.46 -22.41
N GLU A 48 -38.08 -2.90 -22.11
CA GLU A 48 -38.23 -1.85 -21.10
C GLU A 48 -38.64 -2.46 -19.76
N MET A 49 -37.68 -2.52 -18.85
CA MET A 49 -37.86 -3.02 -17.48
C MET A 49 -37.47 -1.92 -16.49
N ARG A 50 -38.09 -1.93 -15.31
CA ARG A 50 -37.70 -1.13 -14.15
C ARG A 50 -36.91 -2.02 -13.19
N TYR A 51 -35.82 -1.50 -12.66
CA TYR A 51 -35.04 -2.19 -11.64
C TYR A 51 -35.16 -1.49 -10.30
N ARG A 52 -35.32 -2.24 -9.21
CA ARG A 52 -35.26 -1.71 -7.84
C ARG A 52 -34.33 -2.55 -6.99
N ILE A 53 -33.55 -1.87 -6.16
CA ILE A 53 -32.63 -2.53 -5.25
C ILE A 53 -33.18 -2.40 -3.83
N ALA A 54 -33.31 -3.54 -3.15
CA ALA A 54 -33.59 -3.59 -1.73
C ALA A 54 -32.34 -4.03 -0.98
N TYR A 55 -32.09 -3.42 0.17
CA TYR A 55 -30.93 -3.70 0.99
C TYR A 55 -31.34 -4.52 2.20
N TRP A 56 -30.84 -5.75 2.28
CA TRP A 56 -31.09 -6.65 3.39
C TRP A 56 -29.79 -7.27 3.88
N LYS A 57 -29.78 -7.68 5.14
CA LYS A 57 -28.64 -8.41 5.69
C LYS A 57 -28.91 -9.89 5.47
N ASP A 58 -28.00 -10.57 4.76
CA ASP A 58 -28.12 -12.00 4.44
C ASP A 58 -29.30 -12.30 3.48
N GLU A 59 -29.87 -13.50 3.52
CA GLU A 59 -30.96 -13.89 2.61
C GLU A 59 -32.25 -13.11 2.89
N LEU A 60 -32.98 -12.77 1.82
CA LEU A 60 -34.26 -12.10 1.94
C LEU A 60 -35.32 -13.12 2.38
N PRO A 61 -36.17 -12.80 3.37
CA PRO A 61 -37.25 -13.70 3.79
C PRO A 61 -38.13 -14.09 2.60
N GLU A 62 -38.42 -15.39 2.46
CA GLU A 62 -39.25 -15.92 1.36
C GLU A 62 -40.62 -15.23 1.30
N ASP A 63 -41.23 -14.97 2.46
CA ASP A 63 -42.51 -14.27 2.59
C ASP A 63 -42.49 -12.84 1.98
N LEU A 64 -41.32 -12.18 2.01
CA LEU A 64 -41.17 -10.85 1.42
C LEU A 64 -40.96 -10.94 -0.10
N VAL A 65 -40.27 -11.99 -0.56
CA VAL A 65 -40.11 -12.27 -2.00
C VAL A 65 -41.46 -12.59 -2.63
N THR A 66 -42.27 -13.43 -2.00
CA THR A 66 -43.61 -13.79 -2.48
C THR A 66 -44.54 -12.57 -2.49
N LEU A 67 -44.51 -11.74 -1.44
CA LEU A 67 -45.27 -10.48 -1.41
C LEU A 67 -44.91 -9.55 -2.58
N TYR A 68 -43.62 -9.43 -2.90
CA TYR A 68 -43.18 -8.62 -4.03
C TYR A 68 -43.54 -9.26 -5.38
N ALA A 69 -43.50 -10.59 -5.48
CA ALA A 69 -43.97 -11.32 -6.67
C ALA A 69 -45.46 -11.10 -6.92
N ASP A 70 -46.29 -11.10 -5.86
CA ASP A 70 -47.73 -10.81 -5.95
C ASP A 70 -48.00 -9.37 -6.40
N CYS A 71 -47.10 -8.44 -6.09
CA CYS A 71 -47.13 -7.06 -6.58
C CYS A 71 -46.63 -6.92 -8.03
N GLY A 72 -46.15 -7.99 -8.66
CA GLY A 72 -45.63 -8.00 -10.03
C GLY A 72 -44.11 -7.77 -10.16
N TRP A 73 -43.37 -7.83 -9.05
CA TRP A 73 -41.90 -7.74 -9.06
C TRP A 73 -41.25 -9.12 -9.08
N GLU A 74 -40.37 -9.33 -10.05
CA GLU A 74 -39.57 -10.54 -10.16
C GLU A 74 -38.24 -10.36 -9.43
N TYR A 75 -37.90 -11.30 -8.53
CA TYR A 75 -36.58 -11.35 -7.91
C TYR A 75 -35.54 -11.89 -8.90
N VAL A 76 -34.44 -11.16 -9.07
CA VAL A 76 -33.39 -11.51 -10.03
C VAL A 76 -32.20 -12.16 -9.33
N THR A 77 -31.53 -11.42 -8.45
CA THR A 77 -30.27 -11.87 -7.85
C THR A 77 -29.86 -11.01 -6.66
N MET A 78 -28.88 -11.50 -5.90
CA MET A 78 -28.24 -10.81 -4.79
C MET A 78 -26.83 -10.35 -5.20
N VAL A 79 -26.51 -9.08 -5.02
CA VAL A 79 -25.21 -8.47 -5.32
C VAL A 79 -24.48 -8.16 -4.02
N LYS A 80 -23.19 -8.55 -3.91
CA LYS A 80 -22.30 -8.23 -2.78
C LYS A 80 -22.89 -8.54 -1.40
N CYS A 81 -23.60 -9.67 -1.30
CA CYS A 81 -24.15 -10.20 -0.05
C CYS A 81 -25.16 -9.31 0.69
N SER A 82 -25.66 -8.22 0.07
CA SER A 82 -26.64 -7.36 0.74
C SER A 82 -27.59 -6.58 -0.17
N ALA A 83 -27.36 -6.56 -1.49
CA ALA A 83 -28.17 -5.81 -2.44
C ALA A 83 -29.03 -6.77 -3.27
N HIS A 84 -30.31 -6.90 -2.92
CA HIS A 84 -31.29 -7.72 -3.61
C HIS A 84 -31.90 -6.94 -4.78
N VAL A 85 -31.81 -7.51 -5.97
CA VAL A 85 -32.22 -6.86 -7.22
C VAL A 85 -33.56 -7.43 -7.68
N PHE A 86 -34.53 -6.54 -7.87
CA PHE A 86 -35.84 -6.84 -8.40
C PHE A 86 -36.05 -6.18 -9.75
N ARG A 87 -36.83 -6.80 -10.62
CA ARG A 87 -37.25 -6.22 -11.91
C ARG A 87 -38.75 -6.33 -12.12
N ALA A 88 -39.30 -5.38 -12.88
CA ALA A 88 -40.70 -5.39 -13.30
C ALA A 88 -40.85 -4.75 -14.70
N PRO A 89 -41.84 -5.14 -15.51
CA PRO A 89 -42.15 -4.48 -16.77
C PRO A 89 -42.45 -2.99 -16.58
N ALA A 90 -41.94 -2.13 -17.47
CA ALA A 90 -42.17 -0.68 -17.38
C ALA A 90 -43.62 -0.25 -17.67
N SER A 91 -44.36 -1.06 -18.43
CA SER A 91 -45.69 -0.76 -18.94
C SER A 91 -46.85 -1.03 -17.96
N THR A 92 -46.56 -1.51 -16.75
CA THR A 92 -47.58 -1.96 -15.81
C THR A 92 -47.72 -0.96 -14.65
N ASP A 93 -48.94 -0.74 -14.17
CA ASP A 93 -49.28 0.09 -13.00
C ASP A 93 -48.87 -0.59 -11.67
N ILE A 94 -47.67 -1.19 -11.68
CA ILE A 94 -47.09 -1.91 -10.54
C ILE A 94 -46.66 -0.88 -9.50
N PRO A 95 -47.15 -0.99 -8.25
CA PRO A 95 -46.76 -0.11 -7.15
C PRO A 95 -45.24 -0.01 -7.02
N GLU A 96 -44.76 1.20 -6.70
CA GLU A 96 -43.35 1.46 -6.42
C GLU A 96 -42.91 0.61 -5.21
N LEU A 97 -41.80 -0.13 -5.33
CA LEU A 97 -41.31 -1.01 -4.26
C LEU A 97 -40.94 -0.23 -2.98
N HIS A 98 -40.59 1.06 -3.13
CA HIS A 98 -40.19 1.96 -2.05
C HIS A 98 -41.06 3.21 -2.08
N THR A 99 -42.29 3.12 -1.56
CA THR A 99 -43.22 4.26 -1.51
C THR A 99 -42.80 5.34 -0.49
N ASP A 100 -41.97 4.98 0.50
CA ASP A 100 -41.50 5.88 1.56
C ASP A 100 -39.96 5.90 1.69
N GLY A 101 -39.36 7.08 1.56
CA GLY A 101 -37.93 7.30 1.78
C GLY A 101 -37.46 6.95 3.20
N GLU A 102 -38.37 6.89 4.18
CA GLU A 102 -38.06 6.39 5.54
C GLU A 102 -37.83 4.88 5.58
N ILE A 103 -38.60 4.09 4.83
CA ILE A 103 -38.44 2.63 4.74
C ILE A 103 -37.14 2.31 4.00
N GLU A 104 -36.84 3.03 2.92
CA GLU A 104 -35.56 2.93 2.21
C GLU A 104 -34.37 3.29 3.14
N ALA A 105 -34.52 4.32 3.97
CA ALA A 105 -33.50 4.72 4.95
C ALA A 105 -33.34 3.73 6.11
N GLN A 106 -34.39 2.99 6.48
CA GLN A 106 -34.33 1.92 7.47
C GLN A 106 -33.58 0.70 6.92
N HIS A 107 -33.86 0.27 5.69
CA HIS A 107 -33.11 -0.79 5.00
C HIS A 107 -31.63 -0.41 4.83
N TYR A 108 -31.34 0.87 4.55
CA TYR A 108 -29.96 1.37 4.46
C TYR A 108 -29.21 1.39 5.80
N ARG A 109 -29.91 1.31 6.94
CA ARG A 109 -29.29 1.41 8.29
C ARG A 109 -28.31 0.27 8.55
N CYS A 110 -28.60 -0.94 8.07
CA CYS A 110 -27.75 -2.11 8.26
C CYS A 110 -26.46 -1.99 7.45
N ILE A 111 -26.59 -1.64 6.17
CA ILE A 111 -25.46 -1.42 5.27
C ILE A 111 -24.58 -0.27 5.74
N ARG A 112 -25.18 0.82 6.25
CA ARG A 112 -24.43 1.92 6.87
C ARG A 112 -23.51 1.44 7.98
N ARG A 113 -23.99 0.56 8.86
CA ARG A 113 -23.19 0.05 9.98
C ARG A 113 -22.01 -0.78 9.47
N THR A 114 -22.25 -1.62 8.46
CA THR A 114 -21.19 -2.40 7.80
C THR A 114 -20.16 -1.48 7.14
N MET A 115 -20.59 -0.45 6.40
CA MET A 115 -19.69 0.50 5.71
C MET A 115 -18.85 1.36 6.65
N ILE A 116 -19.45 1.80 7.76
CA ILE A 116 -18.72 2.53 8.79
C ILE A 116 -17.72 1.57 9.45
N GLY A 117 -18.13 0.34 9.73
CA GLY A 117 -17.26 -0.70 10.25
C GLY A 117 -16.07 -1.00 9.32
N THR A 118 -16.31 -1.17 8.01
CA THR A 118 -15.23 -1.40 7.03
C THR A 118 -14.33 -0.18 6.87
N ALA A 119 -14.88 1.03 6.87
CA ALA A 119 -14.07 2.26 6.82
C ALA A 119 -13.19 2.39 8.07
N LEU A 120 -13.74 2.17 9.26
CA LEU A 120 -12.99 2.19 10.52
C LEU A 120 -11.91 1.10 10.53
N MET A 121 -12.24 -0.12 10.11
CA MET A 121 -11.28 -1.22 10.01
C MET A 121 -10.14 -0.87 9.05
N ASN A 122 -10.43 -0.29 7.88
CA ASN A 122 -9.41 0.15 6.93
C ASN A 122 -8.53 1.27 7.49
N ILE A 123 -9.11 2.22 8.21
CA ILE A 123 -8.36 3.29 8.89
C ILE A 123 -7.44 2.71 9.96
N LEU A 124 -7.92 1.76 10.76
CA LEU A 124 -7.12 1.07 11.78
C LEU A 124 -5.99 0.24 11.14
N LEU A 125 -6.28 -0.47 10.05
CA LEU A 125 -5.28 -1.22 9.29
C LEU A 125 -4.20 -0.29 8.74
N LEU A 126 -4.58 0.87 8.21
CA LEU A 126 -3.63 1.89 7.76
C LEU A 126 -2.78 2.42 8.89
N ALA A 127 -3.40 2.81 10.01
CA ALA A 127 -2.67 3.30 11.18
C ALA A 127 -1.69 2.25 11.71
N PHE A 128 -2.09 0.98 11.75
CA PHE A 128 -1.23 -0.14 12.12
C PHE A 128 -0.07 -0.33 11.13
N ALA A 129 -0.34 -0.33 9.82
CA ALA A 129 0.68 -0.45 8.79
C ALA A 129 1.71 0.69 8.86
N PHE A 130 1.27 1.94 8.99
CA PHE A 130 2.15 3.09 9.17
C PHE A 130 2.95 3.01 10.48
N GLY A 131 2.32 2.57 11.57
CA GLY A 131 3.01 2.38 12.84
C GLY A 131 4.10 1.31 12.77
N ALA A 132 3.80 0.16 12.16
CA ALA A 132 4.76 -0.92 11.95
C ALA A 132 5.92 -0.49 11.04
N LEU A 133 5.60 0.21 9.93
CA LEU A 133 6.62 0.78 9.05
C LEU A 133 7.55 1.74 9.77
N TRP A 134 7.00 2.59 10.63
CA TRP A 134 7.77 3.60 11.33
C TRP A 134 8.83 2.97 12.24
N GLN A 135 8.51 1.83 12.88
CA GLN A 135 9.48 1.07 13.68
C GLN A 135 10.55 0.40 12.81
N MET A 136 10.21 0.02 11.58
CA MET A 136 11.08 -0.68 10.64
C MET A 136 11.64 0.23 9.54
N ILE A 137 11.73 1.53 9.78
CA ILE A 137 12.04 2.50 8.72
C ILE A 137 13.40 2.25 8.06
N GLY A 138 14.39 1.74 8.80
CA GLY A 138 15.70 1.36 8.26
C GLY A 138 15.62 0.30 7.16
N ILE A 139 14.67 -0.63 7.24
CA ILE A 139 14.43 -1.63 6.18
C ILE A 139 14.02 -0.96 4.87
N LEU A 140 13.28 0.15 4.93
CA LEU A 140 12.83 0.88 3.73
C LEU A 140 13.95 1.65 3.03
N PHE A 141 15.04 1.96 3.75
CA PHE A 141 16.24 2.59 3.16
C PHE A 141 17.11 1.59 2.40
N MET A 142 16.97 0.29 2.70
CA MET A 142 17.74 -0.75 2.06
C MET A 142 17.19 -1.05 0.65
N PRO A 143 18.02 -0.99 -0.42
CA PRO A 143 17.60 -1.14 -1.81
C PRO A 143 16.84 -2.44 -2.09
N ARG A 144 17.21 -3.51 -1.38
CA ARG A 144 16.56 -4.82 -1.46
C ARG A 144 15.05 -4.78 -1.17
N TYR A 145 14.60 -3.89 -0.29
CA TYR A 145 13.20 -3.86 0.16
C TYR A 145 12.38 -2.76 -0.52
N ARG A 146 12.87 -2.16 -1.62
CA ARG A 146 12.14 -1.16 -2.40
C ARG A 146 10.75 -1.60 -2.85
N TRP A 147 10.56 -2.90 -3.11
CA TRP A 147 9.25 -3.45 -3.47
C TRP A 147 8.21 -3.25 -2.35
N MET A 148 8.63 -3.20 -1.08
CA MET A 148 7.73 -3.01 0.06
C MET A 148 7.09 -1.62 0.03
N LEU A 149 7.81 -0.60 -0.47
CA LEU A 149 7.26 0.75 -0.65
C LEU A 149 6.16 0.78 -1.72
N VAL A 150 6.34 0.02 -2.80
CA VAL A 150 5.33 -0.10 -3.86
C VAL A 150 4.08 -0.79 -3.33
N GLU A 151 4.25 -1.88 -2.57
CA GLU A 151 3.14 -2.60 -1.91
C GLU A 151 2.40 -1.74 -0.90
N MET A 152 3.14 -0.97 -0.09
CA MET A 152 2.60 0.00 0.85
C MET A 152 1.77 1.07 0.15
N MET A 153 2.30 1.67 -0.93
CA MET A 153 1.57 2.67 -1.70
C MET A 153 0.29 2.09 -2.30
N MET A 154 0.32 0.86 -2.81
CA MET A 154 -0.88 0.17 -3.29
C MET A 154 -1.91 -0.07 -2.20
N LEU A 155 -1.48 -0.53 -1.02
CA LEU A 155 -2.36 -0.74 0.12
C LEU A 155 -3.04 0.57 0.54
N VAL A 156 -2.30 1.68 0.59
CA VAL A 156 -2.82 3.02 0.88
C VAL A 156 -3.85 3.46 -0.15
N LEU A 157 -3.58 3.26 -1.44
CA LEU A 157 -4.53 3.62 -2.50
C LEU A 157 -5.81 2.77 -2.46
N LEU A 158 -5.71 1.46 -2.24
CA LEU A 158 -6.86 0.56 -2.18
C LEU A 158 -7.76 0.83 -0.97
N THR A 159 -7.15 0.96 0.22
CA THR A 159 -7.88 1.27 1.46
C THR A 159 -8.44 2.68 1.44
N GLY A 160 -7.68 3.67 0.92
CA GLY A 160 -8.13 5.03 0.72
C GLY A 160 -9.33 5.12 -0.23
N TYR A 161 -9.31 4.37 -1.34
CA TYR A 161 -10.44 4.26 -2.25
C TYR A 161 -11.67 3.63 -1.57
N SER A 162 -11.48 2.58 -0.77
CA SER A 162 -12.56 1.97 0.00
C SER A 162 -13.17 2.93 1.03
N VAL A 163 -12.35 3.70 1.76
CA VAL A 163 -12.82 4.75 2.69
C VAL A 163 -13.60 5.84 1.95
N PHE A 164 -13.11 6.27 0.78
CA PHE A 164 -13.80 7.25 -0.06
C PHE A 164 -15.19 6.76 -0.51
N GLN A 165 -15.32 5.48 -0.90
CA GLN A 165 -16.61 4.88 -1.22
C GLN A 165 -17.55 4.87 -0.02
N SER A 166 -17.09 4.43 1.15
CA SER A 166 -17.89 4.46 2.38
C SER A 166 -18.36 5.87 2.73
N PHE A 167 -17.51 6.89 2.52
CA PHE A 167 -17.89 8.29 2.71
C PHE A 167 -18.98 8.73 1.73
N ARG A 168 -18.88 8.36 0.45
CA ARG A 168 -19.92 8.66 -0.55
C ARG A 168 -21.24 7.96 -0.27
N ALA A 169 -21.19 6.71 0.15
CA ALA A 169 -22.36 5.95 0.56
C ALA A 169 -23.03 6.57 1.81
N TRP A 170 -22.23 7.09 2.74
CA TRP A 170 -22.73 7.88 3.87
C TRP A 170 -23.38 9.20 3.42
N GLN A 171 -22.79 9.90 2.46
CA GLN A 171 -23.35 11.13 1.89
C GLN A 171 -24.69 10.88 1.19
N TYR A 172 -24.81 9.78 0.45
CA TYR A 172 -26.07 9.36 -0.19
C TYR A 172 -27.19 9.18 0.83
N TRP A 173 -26.92 8.42 1.90
CA TRP A 173 -27.86 8.24 3.01
C TRP A 173 -28.27 9.55 3.68
N LYS A 174 -27.31 10.46 3.90
CA LYS A 174 -27.59 11.77 4.49
C LYS A 174 -28.52 12.61 3.60
N ASN A 175 -28.41 12.46 2.27
CA ASN A 175 -29.28 13.13 1.32
C ASN A 175 -30.68 12.51 1.26
N LEU A 176 -30.80 11.17 1.32
CA LEU A 176 -32.09 10.47 1.44
C LEU A 176 -32.88 10.97 2.65
N ARG A 177 -32.23 11.05 3.82
CA ARG A 177 -32.85 11.58 5.06
C ARG A 177 -33.33 13.02 4.97
N ARG A 178 -32.75 13.81 4.06
CA ARG A 178 -33.11 15.22 3.85
C ARG A 178 -34.19 15.39 2.77
N GLY A 179 -34.77 14.29 2.27
CA GLY A 179 -35.75 14.31 1.18
C GLY A 179 -35.17 14.75 -0.17
N ARG A 180 -33.83 14.77 -0.30
CA ARG A 180 -33.17 15.19 -1.54
C ARG A 180 -33.03 13.98 -2.46
N ALA A 181 -34.04 13.77 -3.31
CA ALA A 181 -33.99 12.76 -4.35
C ALA A 181 -32.79 13.02 -5.29
N LYS A 182 -31.99 11.98 -5.54
CA LYS A 182 -30.85 12.06 -6.45
C LYS A 182 -31.33 11.88 -7.88
N ARG A 183 -30.74 12.63 -8.82
CA ARG A 183 -31.00 12.44 -10.25
C ARG A 183 -30.55 11.03 -10.68
N ARG A 184 -31.45 10.26 -11.32
CA ARG A 184 -31.14 8.95 -11.90
C ARG A 184 -30.08 9.09 -12.99
N SER A 185 -28.94 8.42 -12.81
CA SER A 185 -27.81 8.44 -13.75
C SER A 185 -26.89 7.24 -13.52
N SER A 186 -26.60 6.49 -14.58
CA SER A 186 -25.68 5.34 -14.54
C SER A 186 -24.19 5.72 -14.62
N THR A 187 -23.86 7.00 -14.79
CA THR A 187 -22.49 7.46 -15.09
C THR A 187 -21.50 7.02 -14.02
N MET A 188 -21.82 7.26 -12.74
CA MET A 188 -20.94 6.88 -11.64
C MET A 188 -20.80 5.36 -11.53
N TYR A 189 -21.87 4.60 -11.74
CA TYR A 189 -21.79 3.14 -11.74
C TYR A 189 -20.79 2.63 -12.79
N ARG A 190 -20.87 3.17 -14.02
CA ARG A 190 -19.96 2.83 -15.12
C ARG A 190 -18.52 3.24 -14.85
N VAL A 191 -18.30 4.45 -14.32
CA VAL A 191 -16.96 4.93 -13.92
C VAL A 191 -16.38 4.02 -12.84
N GLY A 192 -17.16 3.69 -11.80
CA GLY A 192 -16.74 2.77 -10.74
C GLY A 192 -16.39 1.39 -11.29
N SER A 193 -17.19 0.82 -12.21
CA SER A 193 -16.86 -0.44 -12.86
C SER A 193 -15.53 -0.39 -13.61
N TRP A 194 -15.21 0.73 -14.29
CA TRP A 194 -13.92 0.92 -14.98
C TRP A 194 -12.76 1.08 -14.02
N MET A 195 -12.94 1.87 -12.95
CA MET A 195 -11.94 2.06 -11.90
C MET A 195 -11.57 0.74 -11.22
N GLU A 196 -12.56 -0.12 -10.94
CA GLU A 196 -12.31 -1.47 -10.43
C GLU A 196 -11.40 -2.27 -11.36
N ARG A 197 -11.65 -2.25 -12.68
CA ARG A 197 -10.80 -2.97 -13.64
C ARG A 197 -9.37 -2.43 -13.61
N ALA A 198 -9.23 -1.11 -13.66
CA ALA A 198 -7.93 -0.45 -13.68
C ALA A 198 -7.15 -0.75 -12.40
N ALA A 199 -7.78 -0.68 -11.22
CA ALA A 199 -7.16 -1.00 -9.95
C ALA A 199 -6.64 -2.44 -9.92
N TRP A 200 -7.46 -3.41 -10.35
CA TRP A 200 -7.02 -4.82 -10.40
C TRP A 200 -5.90 -5.07 -11.40
N LEU A 201 -5.92 -4.41 -12.57
CA LEU A 201 -4.83 -4.51 -13.53
C LEU A 201 -3.52 -3.92 -12.99
N ILE A 202 -3.59 -2.80 -12.26
CA ILE A 202 -2.43 -2.21 -11.60
C ILE A 202 -1.88 -3.15 -10.53
N VAL A 203 -2.75 -3.69 -9.67
CA VAL A 203 -2.34 -4.63 -8.61
C VAL A 203 -1.71 -5.88 -9.22
N ILE A 204 -2.36 -6.52 -10.20
CA ILE A 204 -1.82 -7.72 -10.84
C ILE A 204 -0.51 -7.41 -11.55
N GLY A 205 -0.43 -6.29 -12.28
CA GLY A 205 0.79 -5.85 -12.96
C GLY A 205 1.95 -5.65 -11.99
N ALA A 206 1.70 -4.97 -10.87
CA ALA A 206 2.69 -4.79 -9.82
C ALA A 206 3.13 -6.11 -9.18
N GLN A 207 2.20 -7.05 -8.95
CA GLN A 207 2.51 -8.37 -8.42
C GLN A 207 3.35 -9.22 -9.40
N VAL A 208 3.08 -9.10 -10.70
CA VAL A 208 3.90 -9.74 -11.74
C VAL A 208 5.30 -9.13 -11.79
N ILE A 209 5.42 -7.80 -11.66
CA ILE A 209 6.73 -7.11 -11.57
C ILE A 209 7.48 -7.54 -10.31
N ASN A 210 6.82 -7.61 -9.16
CA ASN A 210 7.43 -8.09 -7.92
C ASN A 210 7.92 -9.54 -8.06
N LEU A 211 7.10 -10.42 -8.64
CA LEU A 211 7.50 -11.81 -8.88
C LEU A 211 8.66 -11.93 -9.87
N ALA A 212 8.62 -11.17 -10.97
CA ALA A 212 9.73 -11.10 -11.92
C ALA A 212 10.99 -10.53 -11.28
N GLY A 213 10.84 -9.55 -10.40
CA GLY A 213 11.89 -8.95 -9.58
C GLY A 213 12.52 -9.95 -8.62
N ILE A 214 11.73 -10.80 -7.95
CA ILE A 214 12.24 -11.90 -7.11
C ILE A 214 12.98 -12.96 -7.95
N VAL A 215 12.52 -13.23 -9.18
CA VAL A 215 13.16 -14.21 -10.08
C VAL A 215 14.45 -13.65 -10.71
N HIS A 216 14.47 -12.35 -11.01
CA HIS A 216 15.66 -11.62 -11.48
C HIS A 216 16.51 -11.08 -10.33
N TYR A 217 16.06 -11.26 -9.08
CA TYR A 217 16.88 -11.22 -7.87
C TYR A 217 17.79 -12.46 -7.90
N LYS A 218 18.61 -12.55 -8.95
CA LYS A 218 19.96 -13.07 -8.79
C LYS A 218 20.49 -12.34 -7.58
N SER A 219 20.92 -13.10 -6.57
CA SER A 219 21.88 -12.68 -5.56
C SER A 219 22.62 -11.47 -6.12
N GLU A 220 22.30 -10.27 -5.63
CA GLU A 220 23.15 -9.10 -5.82
C GLU A 220 24.48 -9.55 -5.25
N ASN A 221 25.28 -10.01 -6.18
CA ASN A 221 26.69 -10.22 -6.18
C ASN A 221 27.36 -9.68 -4.91
N GLN A 222 27.73 -10.57 -4.00
CA GLN A 222 29.05 -10.49 -3.37
C GLN A 222 30.12 -10.69 -4.47
N VAL A 223 30.09 -9.85 -5.51
CA VAL A 223 31.23 -9.72 -6.41
C VAL A 223 32.13 -8.78 -5.67
N TRP A 224 33.00 -9.38 -4.89
CA TRP A 224 34.11 -8.72 -4.26
C TRP A 224 34.87 -7.92 -5.32
N ILE A 225 34.77 -6.61 -5.23
CA ILE A 225 35.52 -5.66 -6.03
C ILE A 225 36.76 -5.23 -5.24
N PRO A 226 37.88 -4.96 -5.94
CA PRO A 226 39.04 -4.37 -5.29
C PRO A 226 38.66 -3.07 -4.56
N THR A 227 39.14 -2.90 -3.34
CA THR A 227 38.88 -1.71 -2.50
C THR A 227 39.17 -0.39 -3.22
N THR A 228 40.19 -0.38 -4.07
CA THR A 228 40.56 0.78 -4.90
C THR A 228 39.46 1.20 -5.88
N GLN A 229 38.68 0.25 -6.39
CA GLN A 229 37.59 0.54 -7.32
C GLN A 229 36.41 1.19 -6.61
N MET A 230 36.05 0.73 -5.42
CA MET A 230 34.99 1.35 -4.60
C MET A 230 35.40 2.75 -4.14
N ALA A 231 36.64 2.91 -3.67
CA ALA A 231 37.20 4.20 -3.28
C ALA A 231 37.12 5.23 -4.42
N ALA A 232 37.54 4.85 -5.64
CA ALA A 232 37.46 5.72 -6.81
C ALA A 232 36.03 6.12 -7.19
N GLN A 233 35.03 5.26 -6.93
CA GLN A 233 33.63 5.61 -7.13
C GLN A 233 33.16 6.61 -6.08
N LEU A 234 33.50 6.42 -4.81
CA LEU A 234 33.15 7.35 -3.72
C LEU A 234 33.80 8.73 -3.93
N ASP A 235 35.06 8.75 -4.38
CA ASP A 235 35.78 9.99 -4.76
C ASP A 235 35.06 10.72 -5.90
N ALA A 236 34.57 10.00 -6.91
CA ALA A 236 33.85 10.58 -8.04
C ALA A 236 32.53 11.26 -7.62
N TYR A 237 31.92 10.82 -6.51
CA TYR A 237 30.72 11.42 -5.94
C TYR A 237 31.01 12.43 -4.80
N ASP A 238 32.29 12.68 -4.49
CA ASP A 238 32.74 13.56 -3.40
C ASP A 238 32.14 13.16 -2.03
N LEU A 239 32.11 11.84 -1.76
CA LEU A 239 31.52 11.28 -0.55
C LEU A 239 32.59 11.00 0.51
N PRO A 240 32.32 11.26 1.80
CA PRO A 240 33.26 10.97 2.88
C PRO A 240 33.32 9.48 3.18
N TYR A 241 34.53 8.93 3.32
CA TYR A 241 34.79 7.53 3.67
C TYR A 241 36.21 7.34 4.24
N PHE A 242 36.48 6.20 4.86
CA PHE A 242 37.83 5.72 5.20
C PHE A 242 37.86 4.19 5.05
N THR A 243 39.03 3.63 4.78
CA THR A 243 39.20 2.21 4.47
C THR A 243 39.59 1.39 5.70
N LEU A 244 39.44 0.06 5.62
CA LEU A 244 40.00 -0.85 6.62
C LEU A 244 41.54 -0.75 6.69
N GLN A 245 42.21 -0.39 5.60
CA GLN A 245 43.66 -0.19 5.56
C GLN A 245 44.11 1.03 6.37
N ASP A 246 43.26 2.06 6.48
CA ASP A 246 43.52 3.22 7.34
C ASP A 246 43.50 2.84 8.82
N ILE A 247 42.74 1.79 9.20
CA ILE A 247 42.69 1.25 10.56
C ILE A 247 43.83 0.24 10.78
N GLU A 248 43.97 -0.74 9.88
CA GLU A 248 44.91 -1.87 9.99
C GLU A 248 45.91 -1.91 8.80
N PRO A 249 47.00 -1.12 8.85
CA PRO A 249 47.93 -1.00 7.73
C PRO A 249 48.67 -2.31 7.40
N ASP A 250 48.92 -3.16 8.40
CA ASP A 250 49.72 -4.38 8.25
C ASP A 250 48.90 -5.62 7.83
N GLY A 251 47.57 -5.59 8.01
CA GLY A 251 46.68 -6.73 7.77
C GLY A 251 45.81 -6.65 6.51
N ALA A 252 45.67 -5.46 5.90
CA ALA A 252 44.63 -5.16 4.92
C ALA A 252 45.09 -5.09 3.44
N ALA A 253 46.35 -5.39 3.13
CA ALA A 253 46.94 -5.15 1.80
C ALA A 253 46.29 -5.91 0.63
N ASP A 254 45.58 -7.02 0.90
CA ASP A 254 44.85 -7.84 -0.07
C ASP A 254 43.33 -7.94 0.26
N GLY A 255 42.77 -6.91 0.90
CA GLY A 255 41.37 -6.88 1.32
C GLY A 255 40.41 -6.89 0.13
N GLN A 256 39.39 -7.75 0.20
CA GLN A 256 38.27 -7.75 -0.72
C GLN A 256 37.18 -6.83 -0.17
N SER A 257 36.60 -5.99 -1.01
CA SER A 257 35.48 -5.13 -0.62
C SER A 257 34.24 -5.42 -1.45
N THR A 258 33.07 -5.22 -0.86
CA THR A 258 31.81 -5.22 -1.60
C THR A 258 31.06 -3.96 -1.22
N GLY A 259 30.43 -3.34 -2.20
CA GLY A 259 29.72 -2.11 -1.96
C GLY A 259 29.17 -1.51 -3.24
N ASP A 260 28.11 -0.73 -3.08
CA ASP A 260 27.40 -0.07 -4.16
C ASP A 260 26.95 1.31 -3.71
N ILE A 261 26.89 2.23 -4.67
CA ILE A 261 26.36 3.59 -4.48
C ILE A 261 25.01 3.68 -5.17
N TYR A 262 23.99 4.01 -4.38
CA TYR A 262 22.61 4.13 -4.79
C TYR A 262 22.18 5.61 -4.77
N THR A 263 22.00 6.20 -5.95
CA THR A 263 21.62 7.60 -6.13
C THR A 263 20.14 7.80 -6.54
N HIS A 264 19.45 6.71 -6.87
CA HIS A 264 18.07 6.73 -7.37
C HIS A 264 17.05 6.19 -6.37
N GLU A 265 17.39 6.20 -5.08
CA GLU A 265 16.50 5.69 -4.04
C GLU A 265 15.40 6.70 -3.68
N PRO A 266 14.21 6.20 -3.29
CA PRO A 266 13.08 7.06 -2.94
C PRO A 266 13.28 7.78 -1.59
N LEU A 267 13.96 7.15 -0.63
CA LEU A 267 14.14 7.68 0.73
C LEU A 267 15.51 8.32 0.98
N SER A 268 16.53 7.98 0.20
CA SER A 268 17.84 8.62 0.22
C SER A 268 18.12 9.40 -1.06
N ARG A 269 18.96 10.43 -0.96
CA ARG A 269 19.54 11.12 -2.13
C ARG A 269 20.77 10.37 -2.60
N VAL A 270 21.57 9.96 -1.64
CA VAL A 270 22.74 9.11 -1.81
C VAL A 270 22.72 8.11 -0.66
N LEU A 271 22.91 6.85 -1.01
CA LEU A 271 23.19 5.77 -0.09
C LEU A 271 24.42 5.05 -0.61
N TYR A 272 25.44 4.85 0.22
CA TYR A 272 26.43 3.82 -0.09
C TYR A 272 26.49 2.82 1.05
N LEU A 273 26.66 1.56 0.66
CA LEU A 273 26.92 0.44 1.56
C LEU A 273 28.31 -0.05 1.20
N TRP A 274 29.20 -0.14 2.17
CA TRP A 274 30.56 -0.59 1.95
C TRP A 274 30.97 -1.56 3.04
N GLU A 275 31.39 -2.74 2.62
CA GLU A 275 31.89 -3.81 3.45
C GLU A 275 33.29 -4.18 2.96
N SER A 276 34.23 -4.29 3.88
CA SER A 276 35.61 -4.68 3.61
C SER A 276 36.04 -5.74 4.60
N ASP A 277 36.59 -6.84 4.09
CA ASP A 277 37.13 -7.93 4.89
C ASP A 277 38.64 -8.05 4.67
N ALA A 278 39.39 -8.30 5.75
CA ALA A 278 40.81 -8.59 5.72
C ALA A 278 41.10 -10.07 6.05
N PRO A 279 42.19 -10.65 5.50
CA PRO A 279 42.54 -12.07 5.73
C PRO A 279 42.79 -12.45 7.20
N ASN A 280 43.15 -11.47 8.04
CA ASN A 280 43.34 -11.64 9.48
C ASN A 280 42.02 -11.75 10.27
N GLY A 281 40.87 -11.63 9.59
CA GLY A 281 39.55 -11.68 10.21
C GLY A 281 38.98 -10.32 10.61
N ALA A 282 39.70 -9.22 10.35
CA ALA A 282 39.18 -7.88 10.56
C ALA A 282 38.17 -7.51 9.47
N ARG A 283 37.13 -6.76 9.88
CA ARG A 283 36.02 -6.38 9.00
C ARG A 283 35.58 -4.95 9.31
N LEU A 284 35.26 -4.21 8.27
CA LEU A 284 34.66 -2.88 8.35
C LEU A 284 33.40 -2.84 7.51
N GLU A 285 32.28 -2.52 8.16
CA GLU A 285 31.02 -2.16 7.51
C GLU A 285 30.77 -0.68 7.74
N LEU A 286 30.55 0.05 6.65
CA LEU A 286 30.27 1.47 6.64
C LEU A 286 29.06 1.74 5.74
N SER A 287 28.00 2.27 6.34
CA SER A 287 26.78 2.65 5.65
C SER A 287 26.54 4.14 5.81
N TYR A 288 26.37 4.84 4.69
CA TYR A 288 26.09 6.28 4.67
C TYR A 288 24.75 6.54 4.02
N TYR A 289 23.90 7.30 4.71
CA TYR A 289 22.57 7.66 4.26
C TYR A 289 22.40 9.19 4.24
N ASP A 290 22.25 9.80 3.07
CA ASP A 290 21.70 11.16 2.95
C ASP A 290 20.18 11.07 2.78
N ALA A 291 19.44 11.27 3.87
CA ALA A 291 17.98 11.15 3.85
C ALA A 291 17.33 12.26 3.01
N ARG A 292 16.48 11.86 2.05
CA ARG A 292 15.74 12.80 1.20
C ARG A 292 14.73 13.62 2.00
N ILE A 293 14.14 13.03 3.05
CA ILE A 293 13.17 13.66 3.94
C ILE A 293 13.81 13.81 5.33
N PRO A 294 14.16 15.03 5.79
CA PRO A 294 14.93 15.20 7.03
C PRO A 294 14.30 14.56 8.29
N VAL A 295 12.96 14.49 8.37
CA VAL A 295 12.25 13.89 9.52
C VAL A 295 12.49 12.39 9.67
N THR A 296 12.94 11.70 8.61
CA THR A 296 13.21 10.26 8.67
C THR A 296 14.60 9.96 9.24
N ALA A 297 15.54 10.90 9.22
CA ALA A 297 16.91 10.68 9.68
C ALA A 297 17.01 10.29 11.18
N PRO A 298 16.28 10.94 12.12
CA PRO A 298 16.27 10.50 13.52
C PRO A 298 15.67 9.10 13.71
N ALA A 299 14.61 8.77 12.96
CA ALA A 299 13.97 7.46 13.03
C ALA A 299 14.86 6.38 12.43
N LEU A 300 15.54 6.68 11.31
CA LEU A 300 16.53 5.82 10.67
C LEU A 300 17.66 5.49 11.64
N ALA A 301 18.32 6.49 12.21
CA ALA A 301 19.41 6.30 13.18
C ALA A 301 18.96 5.44 14.37
N LYS A 302 17.74 5.65 14.87
CA LYS A 302 17.18 4.83 15.96
C LYS A 302 16.88 3.39 15.54
N SER A 303 16.53 3.16 14.28
CA SER A 303 16.15 1.84 13.77
C SER A 303 17.32 0.96 13.36
N ILE A 304 18.46 1.55 12.98
CA ILE A 304 19.66 0.82 12.54
C ILE A 304 20.67 0.62 13.67
N ARG A 305 20.66 1.49 14.70
CA ARG A 305 21.57 1.35 15.83
C ARG A 305 21.40 -0.01 16.50
N VAL A 306 22.51 -0.54 17.00
CA VAL A 306 22.49 -1.70 17.90
C VAL A 306 21.72 -1.34 19.19
N ASP A 307 20.83 -2.21 19.65
CA ASP A 307 19.94 -1.91 20.77
C ASP A 307 20.70 -1.60 22.08
N GLU A 308 21.86 -2.23 22.27
CA GLU A 308 22.77 -2.04 23.40
C GLU A 308 23.54 -0.72 23.36
N SER A 309 23.49 0.01 22.24
CA SER A 309 24.16 1.30 22.09
C SER A 309 23.60 2.37 23.01
N LYS A 310 24.52 3.14 23.62
CA LYS A 310 24.19 4.25 24.50
C LYS A 310 24.41 5.58 23.76
N PRO A 311 23.54 6.58 23.98
CA PRO A 311 23.75 7.90 23.42
C PRO A 311 25.00 8.55 24.05
N VAL A 312 25.81 9.20 23.23
CA VAL A 312 27.01 9.96 23.62
C VAL A 312 26.79 11.43 23.26
N GLN A 313 27.03 12.34 24.20
CA GLN A 313 27.00 13.78 23.91
C GLN A 313 28.32 14.19 23.27
N THR A 314 28.24 14.89 22.15
CA THR A 314 29.38 15.41 21.39
C THR A 314 28.92 16.62 20.58
N ASP A 315 29.84 17.55 20.31
CA ASP A 315 29.57 18.73 19.47
C ASP A 315 29.65 18.40 17.97
N ALA A 316 30.20 17.23 17.62
CA ALA A 316 30.41 16.80 16.25
C ALA A 316 29.14 16.27 15.56
N PHE A 317 28.18 15.75 16.33
CA PHE A 317 26.98 15.09 15.82
C PHE A 317 25.75 15.51 16.61
N ASP A 318 24.62 15.75 15.93
CA ASP A 318 23.33 15.98 16.61
C ASP A 318 22.91 14.80 17.49
N ALA A 319 23.29 13.58 17.10
CA ALA A 319 23.10 12.37 17.89
C ALA A 319 24.17 11.34 17.54
N LEU A 320 24.77 10.72 18.55
CA LEU A 320 25.72 9.62 18.41
C LEU A 320 25.34 8.49 19.36
N TYR A 321 25.30 7.27 18.84
CA TYR A 321 25.11 6.05 19.60
C TYR A 321 26.38 5.21 19.52
N ARG A 322 26.90 4.78 20.68
CA ARG A 322 28.12 4.00 20.80
C ARG A 322 27.87 2.71 21.57
N TYR A 323 28.37 1.60 21.03
CA TYR A 323 28.48 0.32 21.73
C TYR A 323 29.83 -0.31 21.38
N GLN A 324 30.51 -0.86 22.37
CA GLN A 324 31.76 -1.59 22.15
C GLN A 324 31.72 -2.89 22.94
N ARG A 325 32.13 -3.98 22.29
CA ARG A 325 32.24 -5.31 22.88
C ARG A 325 33.57 -5.92 22.47
N THR A 326 34.53 -5.97 23.40
CA THR A 326 35.87 -6.50 23.13
C THR A 326 36.52 -5.77 21.93
N GLU A 327 36.71 -6.45 20.81
CA GLU A 327 37.30 -5.98 19.55
C GLU A 327 36.25 -5.50 18.53
N THR A 328 34.98 -5.44 18.92
CA THR A 328 33.90 -4.95 18.06
C THR A 328 33.42 -3.58 18.51
N LEU A 329 33.36 -2.64 17.58
CA LEU A 329 32.87 -1.29 17.78
C LEU A 329 31.69 -1.01 16.86
N PHE A 330 30.61 -0.47 17.44
CA PHE A 330 29.42 -0.03 16.72
C PHE A 330 29.21 1.46 16.98
N LEU A 331 29.14 2.25 15.92
CA LEU A 331 28.86 3.67 15.96
C LEU A 331 27.72 4.00 14.98
N THR A 332 26.66 4.61 15.49
CA THR A 332 25.60 5.17 14.66
C THR A 332 25.49 6.66 14.94
N ALA A 333 25.80 7.50 13.97
CA ALA A 333 25.77 8.95 14.09
C ALA A 333 24.72 9.57 13.17
N ARG A 334 24.18 10.71 13.59
CA ARG A 334 23.30 11.54 12.78
C ARG A 334 23.76 12.99 12.84
N GLN A 335 23.86 13.61 11.67
CA GLN A 335 24.08 15.04 11.51
C GLN A 335 23.07 15.62 10.52
N GLY A 336 22.09 16.37 11.02
CA GLY A 336 20.97 16.85 10.24
C GLY A 336 20.21 15.71 9.55
N ARG A 337 20.33 15.63 8.22
CA ARG A 337 19.71 14.61 7.36
C ARG A 337 20.60 13.40 7.10
N VAL A 338 21.89 13.50 7.41
CA VAL A 338 22.86 12.44 7.18
C VAL A 338 22.85 11.49 8.38
N VAL A 339 22.81 10.19 8.10
CA VAL A 339 22.99 9.13 9.08
C VAL A 339 24.15 8.27 8.62
N VAL A 340 25.08 7.99 9.51
CA VAL A 340 26.22 7.11 9.24
C VAL A 340 26.21 6.00 10.26
N ASP A 341 26.32 4.77 9.80
CA ASP A 341 26.40 3.58 10.63
C ASP A 341 27.69 2.84 10.30
N MET A 342 28.46 2.54 11.35
CA MET A 342 29.75 1.88 11.24
C MET A 342 29.78 0.70 12.21
N THR A 343 30.14 -0.46 11.68
CA THR A 343 30.52 -1.60 12.49
C THR A 343 31.93 -2.03 12.12
N TYR A 344 32.79 -2.13 13.12
CA TYR A 344 34.16 -2.59 12.96
C TYR A 344 34.43 -3.78 13.87
N TRP A 345 35.08 -4.79 13.31
CA TRP A 345 35.59 -5.95 14.02
C TRP A 345 37.11 -6.00 13.79
N GLY A 346 37.91 -5.88 14.85
CA GLY A 346 39.36 -5.99 14.76
C GLY A 346 40.10 -5.42 15.97
N GLU A 347 41.43 -5.40 15.89
CA GLU A 347 42.31 -5.14 17.04
C GLU A 347 42.42 -3.65 17.42
N HIS A 348 41.92 -2.73 16.59
CA HIS A 348 42.12 -1.28 16.75
C HIS A 348 40.82 -0.45 16.78
N PRO A 349 39.88 -0.74 17.71
CA PRO A 349 38.60 -0.04 17.77
C PRO A 349 38.75 1.46 18.06
N ASP A 350 39.73 1.87 18.88
CA ASP A 350 39.94 3.29 19.21
C ASP A 350 40.40 4.10 17.98
N LYS A 351 41.17 3.48 17.08
CA LYS A 351 41.60 4.11 15.82
C LYS A 351 40.43 4.24 14.83
N ALA A 352 39.60 3.20 14.74
CA ALA A 352 38.37 3.23 13.95
C ALA A 352 37.43 4.36 14.44
N GLU A 353 37.27 4.52 15.76
CA GLU A 353 36.48 5.61 16.34
C GLU A 353 37.05 6.99 15.97
N ALA A 354 38.36 7.20 16.10
CA ALA A 354 38.99 8.47 15.77
C ALA A 354 38.79 8.87 14.30
N LEU A 355 38.99 7.92 13.37
CA LEU A 355 38.76 8.14 11.93
C LEU A 355 37.29 8.45 11.62
N PHE A 356 36.36 7.81 12.33
CA PHE A 356 34.93 8.10 12.20
C PHE A 356 34.59 9.55 12.55
N TYR A 357 35.13 10.08 13.66
CA TYR A 357 34.96 11.50 14.02
C TYR A 357 35.61 12.45 13.01
N GLU A 358 36.83 12.14 12.55
CA GLU A 358 37.55 12.99 11.59
C GLU A 358 36.82 13.11 10.25
N THR A 359 36.25 11.99 9.80
CA THR A 359 35.60 11.85 8.49
C THR A 359 34.18 12.41 8.48
N PHE A 360 33.39 12.14 9.53
CA PHE A 360 31.96 12.45 9.54
C PHE A 360 31.55 13.56 10.51
N GLY A 361 32.40 13.92 11.48
CA GLY A 361 32.08 14.85 12.57
C GLY A 361 32.22 16.34 12.24
N ARG A 362 32.09 16.74 10.97
CA ARG A 362 32.27 18.12 10.50
C ARG A 362 30.96 18.86 10.23
#